data_AF-A0A3N4IA22-F1
#
_entry.id   AF-A0A3N4IA22-F1
#
_cell.length_a   1.000
_cell.length_b   1.000
_cell.length_c   1.000
_cell.angle_alpha   90.00
_cell.angle_beta   90.00
_cell.angle_gamma   90.00
#
_symmetry.space_group_name_H-M   'P 1'
#
loop_
_entity.id
_entity.type
_entity.pdbx_description
1 polymer ?
#
loop_
_entity_poly.entity_id
_entity_poly.type
_entity_poly.pdbx_seq_one_letter_code
_entity_poly.pdbx_strand_id
1 'polypeptide(L)'
;MFTTHPGLWYRVRSGLKKGSFHNQLSMIEADVDRIRKMVATRPGTEQARSTVSTRIATTRRNKQDGKYFARVTEAARRFYASLNACWPVSCSQGTCAYVHTASLQIVDYTASSGADRLASRDQGQMNVDLKILFLLDEAGKPPEWNWKAVRVELEELERALGQPDNDCKLSEKEAPATWKFMRPKKPRVKFAEPQVLPPAHPSSSERIESLCQSLQKFNGTVSSTSVERAMRPCMGFLEEKGYLHYLYGTSIPACCKSKKKPITLGEAVNGGWRYPLKCLEKHTIAYLLASAVLQFHDTPWLRHNWTLNDVELIIDGSPSLARAQPIISKTFTQMGHLEDSNSGYRHTPSSIVKNPEMFSLALALLELYIGKPVMNTEEYGRTVAANGGVRNELTDYFAIKELLPVVEAREPENVYTAIYNCVEIHTMSKEYSLENDDFRQAFFDGVVLPLQSNYEVVRNIG
;
A
#
# COMPACT_ATOMS: atom_id res chain seq x y z
N MET A 1 -26.56 44.92 -37.79
CA MET A 1 -26.69 46.04 -36.84
C MET A 1 -27.36 45.52 -35.59
N PHE A 2 -26.60 45.21 -34.54
CA PHE A 2 -27.11 44.85 -33.22
C PHE A 2 -26.78 45.99 -32.27
N THR A 3 -27.81 46.66 -31.76
CA THR A 3 -27.68 47.74 -30.77
C THR A 3 -27.64 47.14 -29.37
N THR A 4 -26.49 47.28 -28.69
CA THR A 4 -26.28 46.92 -27.29
C THR A 4 -26.82 48.03 -26.39
N HIS A 5 -27.75 47.70 -25.49
CA HIS A 5 -28.17 48.58 -24.40
C HIS A 5 -27.11 48.58 -23.28
N PRO A 6 -26.69 49.74 -22.75
CA PRO A 6 -25.79 49.80 -21.62
C PRO A 6 -26.53 49.44 -20.31
N GLY A 7 -25.94 48.51 -19.56
CA GLY A 7 -26.49 48.00 -18.30
C GLY A 7 -26.64 49.07 -17.22
N LEU A 8 -27.85 49.18 -16.67
CA LEU A 8 -28.13 49.90 -15.43
C LEU A 8 -27.49 49.16 -14.25
N TRP A 9 -26.48 49.77 -13.64
CA TRP A 9 -25.98 49.35 -12.33
C TRP A 9 -26.89 49.92 -11.24
N TYR A 10 -27.65 49.05 -10.56
CA TYR A 10 -28.38 49.42 -9.36
C TYR A 10 -27.39 49.60 -8.20
N ARG A 11 -27.08 50.85 -7.85
CA ARG A 11 -26.32 51.19 -6.65
C ARG A 11 -27.22 50.99 -5.42
N VAL A 12 -27.19 49.79 -4.85
CA VAL A 12 -27.84 49.49 -3.56
C VAL A 12 -27.16 50.34 -2.48
N ARG A 13 -27.81 51.44 -2.08
CA ARG A 13 -27.38 52.22 -0.91
C ARG A 13 -27.76 51.41 0.33
N SER A 14 -26.82 50.60 0.82
CA SER A 14 -26.95 50.01 2.15
C SER A 14 -27.09 51.14 3.17
N GLY A 15 -28.25 51.23 3.82
CA GLY A 15 -28.59 52.24 4.83
C GLY A 15 -27.82 52.11 6.14
N LEU A 16 -26.65 51.48 6.12
CA LEU A 16 -25.78 51.34 7.29
C LEU A 16 -25.02 52.66 7.48
N LYS A 17 -25.40 53.39 8.53
CA LYS A 17 -24.70 54.61 8.97
C LYS A 17 -23.22 54.27 9.17
N LYS A 18 -22.33 55.02 8.51
CA LYS A 18 -20.87 54.78 8.47
C LYS A 18 -20.23 54.55 9.86
N GLY A 19 -20.77 55.17 10.91
CA GLY A 19 -20.33 54.97 12.30
C GLY A 19 -20.72 53.62 12.92
N SER A 20 -21.81 52.97 12.46
CA SER A 20 -22.22 51.65 12.94
C SER A 20 -21.22 50.57 12.57
N PHE A 21 -20.59 50.68 11.39
CA PHE A 21 -19.65 49.69 10.90
C PHE A 21 -18.33 49.74 11.66
N HIS A 22 -17.84 50.94 11.99
CA HIS A 22 -16.65 51.09 12.83
C HIS A 22 -16.87 50.53 14.24
N ASN A 23 -18.04 50.77 14.83
CA ASN A 23 -18.36 50.20 16.15
C ASN A 23 -18.44 48.66 16.10
N GLN A 24 -19.04 48.09 15.04
CA GLN A 24 -19.10 46.64 14.87
C GLN A 24 -17.71 46.03 14.65
N LEU A 25 -16.85 46.66 13.84
CA LEU A 25 -15.46 46.23 13.65
C LEU A 25 -14.66 46.27 14.96
N SER A 26 -14.79 47.36 15.72
CA SER A 26 -14.11 47.49 17.02
C SER A 26 -14.60 46.45 18.04
N MET A 27 -15.89 46.11 18.03
CA MET A 27 -16.42 45.02 18.85
C MET A 27 -15.88 43.65 18.43
N ILE A 28 -15.80 43.38 17.13
CA ILE A 28 -15.23 42.13 16.60
C ILE A 28 -13.76 42.02 16.99
N GLU A 29 -12.98 43.09 16.85
CA GLU A 29 -11.56 43.11 17.24
C GLU A 29 -11.38 42.88 18.76
N ALA A 30 -12.22 43.52 19.59
CA ALA A 30 -12.21 43.31 21.03
C ALA A 30 -12.57 41.86 21.43
N ASP A 31 -13.52 41.25 20.72
CA ASP A 31 -13.90 39.85 20.95
C ASP A 31 -12.81 38.87 20.48
N VAL A 32 -12.14 39.15 19.36
CA VAL A 32 -10.96 38.38 18.89
C VAL A 32 -9.84 38.41 19.94
N ASP A 33 -9.55 39.58 20.51
CA ASP A 33 -8.53 39.71 21.55
C ASP A 33 -8.95 39.06 22.87
N ARG A 34 -10.24 39.10 23.22
CA ARG A 34 -10.79 38.37 24.37
C ARG A 34 -10.67 36.87 24.18
N ILE A 35 -10.95 36.34 22.99
CA ILE A 35 -10.77 34.93 22.65
C ILE A 35 -9.28 34.57 22.74
N ARG A 36 -8.37 35.35 22.16
CA ARG A 36 -6.92 35.13 22.28
C ARG A 36 -6.47 35.07 23.74
N LYS A 37 -6.94 36.00 24.58
CA LYS A 37 -6.65 35.97 26.02
C LYS A 37 -7.20 34.72 26.69
N MET A 38 -8.44 34.31 26.42
CA MET A 38 -9.03 33.08 26.99
C MET A 38 -8.27 31.83 26.56
N VAL A 39 -7.78 31.78 25.31
CA VAL A 39 -6.93 30.68 24.82
C VAL A 39 -5.55 30.70 25.49
N ALA A 40 -4.95 31.88 25.67
CA ALA A 40 -3.63 32.03 26.30
C ALA A 40 -3.64 31.80 27.82
N THR A 41 -4.73 32.10 28.51
CA THR A 41 -4.86 31.92 29.98
C THR A 41 -5.32 30.52 30.38
N ARG A 42 -5.57 29.61 29.43
CA ARG A 42 -5.94 28.23 29.76
C ARG A 42 -4.69 27.54 30.35
N PRO A 43 -4.68 27.16 31.63
CA PRO A 43 -3.48 26.62 32.27
C PRO A 43 -3.03 25.35 31.53
N GLY A 44 -1.73 25.29 31.21
CA GLY A 44 -1.07 24.34 30.30
C GLY A 44 -1.20 22.84 30.64
N THR A 45 -2.01 22.46 31.63
CA THR A 45 -2.27 21.06 32.00
C THR A 45 -3.18 20.33 31.01
N GLU A 46 -4.09 21.03 30.32
CA GLU A 46 -5.05 20.39 29.39
C GLU A 46 -4.44 20.20 27.99
N GLN A 47 -3.61 21.14 27.54
CA GLN A 47 -2.88 21.05 26.27
C GLN A 47 -1.69 20.07 26.37
N ALA A 48 -1.01 19.98 27.52
CA ALA A 48 -0.02 18.94 27.80
C ALA A 48 -0.65 17.54 27.91
N ARG A 49 -1.81 17.39 28.56
CA ARG A 49 -2.53 16.09 28.61
C ARG A 49 -3.08 15.66 27.25
N SER A 50 -3.59 16.62 26.46
CA SER A 50 -4.05 16.35 25.09
C SER A 50 -2.88 15.94 24.18
N THR A 51 -1.77 16.66 24.19
CA THR A 51 -0.59 16.31 23.37
C THR A 51 0.05 14.99 23.79
N VAL A 52 0.10 14.66 25.09
CA VAL A 52 0.58 13.36 25.56
C VAL A 52 -0.38 12.23 25.17
N SER A 53 -1.69 12.42 25.29
CA SER A 53 -2.70 11.44 24.86
C SER A 53 -2.65 11.19 23.35
N THR A 54 -2.48 12.25 22.55
CA THR A 54 -2.35 12.14 21.09
C THR A 54 -1.06 11.44 20.71
N ARG A 55 0.07 11.76 21.36
CA ARG A 55 1.35 11.07 21.13
C ARG A 55 1.29 9.59 21.51
N ILE A 56 0.68 9.23 22.62
CA ILE A 56 0.51 7.82 23.02
C ILE A 56 -0.40 7.09 22.02
N ALA A 57 -1.47 7.73 21.57
CA ALA A 57 -2.39 7.15 20.58
C ALA A 57 -1.72 6.95 19.21
N THR A 58 -0.91 7.90 18.74
CA THR A 58 -0.13 7.78 17.50
C THR A 58 0.93 6.70 17.63
N THR A 59 1.75 6.70 18.69
CA THR A 59 2.75 5.64 18.91
C THR A 59 2.12 4.24 18.97
N ARG A 60 0.94 4.10 19.59
CA ARG A 60 0.23 2.80 19.63
C ARG A 60 -0.31 2.38 18.26
N ARG A 61 -0.84 3.32 17.48
CA ARG A 61 -1.30 3.07 16.10
C ARG A 61 -0.13 2.64 15.21
N ASN A 62 0.97 3.38 15.29
CA ASN A 62 2.21 3.16 14.55
C ASN A 62 2.79 1.76 14.81
N LYS A 63 2.86 1.30 16.07
CA LYS A 63 3.29 -0.07 16.39
C LYS A 63 2.36 -1.15 15.82
N GLN A 64 1.06 -0.88 15.73
CA GLN A 64 0.11 -1.84 15.15
C GLN A 64 0.24 -1.91 13.63
N ASP A 65 0.41 -0.77 12.97
CA ASP A 65 0.65 -0.70 11.53
C ASP A 65 2.00 -1.34 11.17
N GLY A 66 3.05 -1.12 11.96
CA GLY A 66 4.34 -1.79 11.80
C GLY A 66 4.22 -3.33 11.84
N LYS A 67 3.49 -3.88 12.82
CA LYS A 67 3.23 -5.33 12.91
C LYS A 67 2.40 -5.85 11.72
N TYR A 68 1.45 -5.06 11.25
CA TYR A 68 0.68 -5.41 10.06
C TYR A 68 1.58 -5.56 8.84
N PHE A 69 2.44 -4.57 8.57
CA PHE A 69 3.35 -4.61 7.41
C PHE A 69 4.32 -5.79 7.48
N ALA A 70 4.93 -6.04 8.64
CA ALA A 70 5.80 -7.21 8.81
C ALA A 70 5.08 -8.53 8.50
N ARG A 71 3.79 -8.64 8.89
CA ARG A 71 2.98 -9.82 8.56
C ARG A 71 2.61 -9.91 7.07
N VAL A 72 2.40 -8.78 6.39
CA VAL A 72 2.19 -8.74 4.93
C VAL A 72 3.45 -9.21 4.21
N THR A 73 4.63 -8.69 4.60
CA THR A 73 5.93 -9.11 4.06
C THR A 73 6.14 -10.61 4.24
N GLU A 74 5.91 -11.13 5.45
CA GLU A 74 6.02 -12.56 5.76
C GLU A 74 5.06 -13.40 4.91
N ALA A 75 3.79 -12.99 4.81
CA ALA A 75 2.79 -13.68 4.01
C ALA A 75 3.18 -13.75 2.54
N ALA A 76 3.65 -12.63 1.97
CA ALA A 76 4.06 -12.55 0.58
C ALA A 76 5.28 -13.45 0.28
N ARG A 77 6.28 -13.44 1.17
CA ARG A 77 7.47 -14.30 1.06
C ARG A 77 7.14 -15.78 1.18
N ARG A 78 6.34 -16.19 2.18
CA ARG A 78 5.91 -17.58 2.33
C ARG A 78 5.08 -18.05 1.16
N PHE A 79 4.14 -17.22 0.72
CA PHE A 79 3.31 -17.55 -0.42
C PHE A 79 4.16 -17.75 -1.69
N TYR A 80 5.17 -16.90 -1.94
CA TYR A 80 6.13 -17.13 -3.02
C TYR A 80 6.84 -18.48 -2.88
N ALA A 81 7.28 -18.84 -1.67
CA ALA A 81 7.91 -20.13 -1.43
C ALA A 81 6.96 -21.30 -1.72
N SER A 82 5.69 -21.22 -1.29
CA SER A 82 4.66 -22.21 -1.61
C SER A 82 4.46 -22.34 -3.12
N LEU A 83 4.35 -21.21 -3.83
CA LEU A 83 4.22 -21.18 -5.28
C LEU A 83 5.43 -21.85 -5.96
N ASN A 84 6.63 -21.49 -5.53
CA ASN A 84 7.88 -22.04 -6.07
C ASN A 84 8.06 -23.54 -5.74
N ALA A 85 7.50 -24.03 -4.64
CA ALA A 85 7.51 -25.46 -4.32
C ALA A 85 6.46 -26.24 -5.12
N CYS A 86 5.25 -25.68 -5.26
CA CYS A 86 4.12 -26.39 -5.85
C CYS A 86 4.20 -26.48 -7.38
N TRP A 87 4.63 -25.43 -8.08
CA TRP A 87 4.62 -25.45 -9.55
C TRP A 87 5.62 -26.40 -10.20
N PRO A 88 6.90 -26.44 -9.78
CA PRO A 88 7.84 -27.40 -10.33
C PRO A 88 7.35 -28.82 -10.12
N VAL A 89 6.86 -29.18 -8.93
CA VAL A 89 6.41 -30.56 -8.63
C VAL A 89 5.15 -30.95 -9.43
N SER A 90 4.17 -30.05 -9.54
CA SER A 90 2.92 -30.37 -10.22
C SER A 90 3.02 -30.34 -11.75
N CYS A 91 4.13 -29.81 -12.28
CA CYS A 91 4.36 -29.67 -13.72
C CYS A 91 5.69 -30.29 -14.20
N SER A 92 6.41 -31.01 -13.33
CA SER A 92 7.77 -31.48 -13.58
C SER A 92 7.92 -32.61 -14.58
N GLN A 93 6.83 -33.26 -14.96
CA GLN A 93 6.87 -34.41 -15.87
C GLN A 93 7.00 -34.01 -17.36
N GLY A 94 7.32 -32.74 -17.65
CA GLY A 94 7.50 -32.26 -19.02
C GLY A 94 6.21 -32.17 -19.84
N THR A 95 5.05 -32.38 -19.20
CA THR A 95 3.73 -32.40 -19.85
C THR A 95 2.95 -31.11 -19.69
N CYS A 96 3.39 -30.21 -18.81
CA CYS A 96 2.68 -28.94 -18.64
C CYS A 96 3.01 -28.00 -19.79
N ALA A 97 2.04 -27.82 -20.68
CA ALA A 97 2.14 -26.90 -21.79
C ALA A 97 1.94 -25.43 -21.39
N TYR A 98 1.97 -25.06 -20.10
CA TYR A 98 1.66 -23.70 -19.64
C TYR A 98 2.88 -22.99 -19.05
N VAL A 99 2.98 -21.69 -19.31
CA VAL A 99 3.85 -20.78 -18.58
C VAL A 99 3.10 -20.32 -17.33
N HIS A 100 3.73 -20.52 -16.16
CA HIS A 100 3.13 -20.15 -14.88
C HIS A 100 3.63 -18.79 -14.43
N THR A 101 2.78 -17.78 -14.54
CA THR A 101 3.08 -16.46 -14.01
C THR A 101 2.08 -16.12 -12.91
N ALA A 102 2.58 -15.66 -11.77
CA ALA A 102 1.78 -15.07 -10.72
C ALA A 102 2.13 -13.60 -10.60
N SER A 103 1.12 -12.76 -10.52
CA SER A 103 1.27 -11.31 -10.42
C SER A 103 0.61 -10.82 -9.14
N LEU A 104 1.43 -10.28 -8.25
CA LEU A 104 0.99 -9.67 -7.00
C LEU A 104 0.46 -8.27 -7.30
N GLN A 105 -0.79 -7.99 -6.92
CA GLN A 105 -1.36 -6.66 -7.08
C GLN A 105 -0.87 -5.73 -5.97
N ILE A 106 -0.41 -4.56 -6.36
CA ILE A 106 -0.09 -3.49 -5.42
C ILE A 106 -1.40 -2.77 -5.07
N VAL A 107 -1.81 -2.92 -3.81
CA VAL A 107 -3.07 -2.37 -3.31
C VAL A 107 -2.82 -1.25 -2.30
N ASP A 108 -3.77 -0.31 -2.25
CA ASP A 108 -3.85 0.69 -1.20
C ASP A 108 -4.09 0.02 0.15
N TYR A 109 -3.13 0.13 1.07
CA TYR A 109 -3.22 -0.49 2.39
C TYR A 109 -4.34 0.13 3.25
N THR A 110 -4.76 1.36 2.97
CA THR A 110 -5.84 2.05 3.69
C THR A 110 -7.23 1.61 3.22
N ALA A 111 -7.36 1.26 1.95
CA ALA A 111 -8.64 0.81 1.37
C ALA A 111 -9.11 -0.51 1.99
N SER A 112 -8.19 -1.39 2.37
CA SER A 112 -8.47 -2.66 3.07
C SER A 112 -8.76 -2.47 4.57
N SER A 113 -8.64 -1.26 5.09
CA SER A 113 -8.47 -1.00 6.53
C SER A 113 -9.66 -0.34 7.22
N GLY A 114 -10.54 0.36 6.51
CA GLY A 114 -11.53 1.25 7.14
C GLY A 114 -12.60 0.56 8.00
N ALA A 115 -13.19 -0.54 7.52
CA ALA A 115 -14.28 -1.23 8.23
C ALA A 115 -13.80 -2.46 9.02
N ASP A 116 -12.90 -3.26 8.45
CA ASP A 116 -12.45 -4.52 9.07
C ASP A 116 -11.46 -4.31 10.22
N ARG A 117 -10.61 -3.26 10.19
CA ARG A 117 -9.64 -3.05 11.29
C ARG A 117 -10.28 -2.65 12.61
N LEU A 118 -11.43 -1.98 12.58
CA LEU A 118 -12.15 -1.61 13.82
C LEU A 118 -12.71 -2.85 14.52
N ALA A 119 -13.18 -3.84 13.75
CA ALA A 119 -13.70 -5.10 14.29
C ALA A 119 -12.56 -6.06 14.73
N SER A 120 -11.47 -6.17 13.96
CA SER A 120 -10.35 -7.05 14.29
C SER A 120 -9.43 -6.54 15.41
N ARG A 121 -9.54 -5.27 15.80
CA ARG A 121 -8.68 -4.67 16.84
C ARG A 121 -8.88 -5.29 18.21
N ASP A 122 -10.10 -5.77 18.49
CA ASP A 122 -10.46 -6.34 19.79
C ASP A 122 -10.04 -7.80 19.97
N GLN A 123 -9.74 -8.51 18.87
CA GLN A 123 -9.34 -9.93 18.91
C GLN A 123 -7.83 -10.14 18.70
N GLY A 124 -7.04 -9.08 18.48
CA GLY A 124 -5.59 -9.19 18.23
C GLY A 124 -5.23 -9.89 16.91
N GLN A 125 -6.21 -10.30 16.12
CA GLN A 125 -6.03 -11.09 14.91
C GLN A 125 -6.10 -10.16 13.68
N MET A 126 -4.92 -9.80 13.16
CA MET A 126 -4.85 -9.14 11.86
C MET A 126 -4.89 -10.19 10.75
N ASN A 127 -5.89 -10.16 9.89
CA ASN A 127 -5.89 -11.00 8.70
C ASN A 127 -5.09 -10.29 7.60
N VAL A 128 -4.27 -11.07 6.89
CA VAL A 128 -3.47 -10.58 5.76
C VAL A 128 -4.07 -11.14 4.50
N ASP A 129 -4.35 -10.26 3.55
CA ASP A 129 -4.94 -10.60 2.27
C ASP A 129 -4.00 -10.19 1.14
N LEU A 130 -3.55 -11.18 0.36
CA LEU A 130 -2.82 -10.91 -0.88
C LEU A 130 -3.78 -11.05 -2.06
N LYS A 131 -3.72 -10.13 -3.02
CA LYS A 131 -4.47 -10.24 -4.27
C LYS A 131 -3.52 -10.65 -5.37
N ILE A 132 -3.78 -11.82 -5.96
CA ILE A 132 -2.91 -12.46 -6.93
C ILE A 132 -3.68 -12.65 -8.23
N LEU A 133 -3.03 -12.33 -9.34
CA LEU A 133 -3.49 -12.69 -10.67
C LEU A 133 -2.58 -13.80 -11.19
N PHE A 134 -3.15 -14.94 -11.53
CA PHE A 134 -2.42 -15.99 -12.23
C PHE A 134 -2.65 -15.85 -13.72
N LEU A 135 -1.58 -15.99 -14.49
CA LEU A 135 -1.62 -16.14 -15.93
C LEU A 135 -1.18 -17.56 -16.28
N LEU A 136 -2.03 -18.25 -17.02
CA LEU A 136 -1.82 -19.61 -17.51
C LEU A 136 -1.93 -19.59 -19.03
N ASP A 137 -0.88 -19.11 -19.68
CA ASP A 137 -0.78 -19.11 -21.14
C ASP A 137 -0.07 -20.37 -21.62
N GLU A 138 -0.51 -20.92 -22.75
CA GLU A 138 0.13 -22.08 -23.35
C GLU A 138 1.49 -21.70 -23.98
N ALA A 139 2.54 -22.42 -23.58
CA ALA A 139 3.88 -22.30 -24.12
C ALA A 139 3.87 -22.54 -25.64
N GLY A 140 4.51 -21.63 -26.38
CA GLY A 140 4.59 -21.68 -27.84
C GLY A 140 3.36 -21.14 -28.57
N LYS A 141 2.29 -20.77 -27.87
CA LYS A 141 1.15 -20.05 -28.44
C LYS A 141 1.25 -18.55 -28.14
N PRO A 142 0.63 -17.67 -28.96
CA PRO A 142 0.50 -16.27 -28.59
C PRO A 142 -0.27 -16.16 -27.26
N PRO A 143 0.15 -15.26 -26.36
CA PRO A 143 -0.45 -15.14 -25.03
C PRO A 143 -1.92 -14.71 -25.17
N GLU A 144 -2.82 -15.47 -24.55
CA GLU A 144 -4.24 -15.15 -24.53
C GLU A 144 -4.62 -14.22 -23.37
N TRP A 145 -3.70 -14.02 -22.42
CA TRP A 145 -3.89 -13.20 -21.23
C TRP A 145 -5.07 -13.70 -20.40
N ASN A 146 -5.15 -15.02 -20.22
CA ASN A 146 -6.23 -15.66 -19.46
C ASN A 146 -5.99 -15.55 -17.94
N TRP A 147 -6.27 -14.36 -17.41
CA TRP A 147 -6.09 -14.06 -16.00
C TRP A 147 -7.06 -14.81 -15.10
N LYS A 148 -6.56 -15.37 -13.99
CA LYS A 148 -7.36 -15.91 -12.90
C LYS A 148 -7.07 -15.11 -11.63
N ALA A 149 -8.08 -14.45 -11.08
CA ALA A 149 -7.92 -13.64 -9.90
C ALA A 149 -8.23 -14.43 -8.63
N VAL A 150 -7.30 -14.40 -7.68
CA VAL A 150 -7.37 -15.13 -6.41
C VAL A 150 -7.01 -14.20 -5.26
N ARG A 151 -7.77 -14.29 -4.17
CA ARG A 151 -7.40 -13.73 -2.86
C ARG A 151 -6.74 -14.83 -2.05
N VAL A 152 -5.62 -14.51 -1.42
CA VAL A 152 -4.90 -15.44 -0.55
C VAL A 152 -5.00 -14.94 0.88
N GLU A 153 -5.52 -15.79 1.76
CA GLU A 153 -5.58 -15.54 3.20
C GLU A 153 -4.57 -16.45 3.91
N LEU A 154 -3.82 -15.88 4.85
CA LEU A 154 -2.78 -16.61 5.61
C LEU A 154 -3.29 -17.02 6.99
N GLU A 155 -3.20 -18.31 7.31
CA GLU A 155 -3.50 -18.87 8.62
C GLU A 155 -2.33 -19.72 9.15
N GLU A 156 -2.09 -19.69 10.47
CA GLU A 156 -1.10 -20.58 11.10
C GLU A 156 -1.77 -21.91 11.41
N LEU A 157 -1.10 -23.03 11.08
CA LEU A 157 -1.65 -24.37 11.23
C LEU A 157 -2.03 -24.68 12.69
N GLU A 158 -1.19 -24.25 13.65
CA GLU A 158 -1.48 -24.42 15.09
C GLU A 158 -2.77 -23.73 15.52
N ARG A 159 -3.12 -22.61 14.89
CA ARG A 159 -4.39 -21.92 15.11
C ARG A 159 -5.54 -22.63 14.39
N ALA A 160 -5.31 -23.09 13.15
CA ALA A 160 -6.32 -23.80 12.36
C ALA A 160 -6.77 -25.12 13.01
N LEU A 161 -5.85 -25.83 13.69
CA LEU A 161 -6.15 -27.08 14.37
C LEU A 161 -6.90 -26.91 15.71
N GLY A 162 -7.09 -25.67 16.16
CA GLY A 162 -7.65 -25.34 17.47
C GLY A 162 -6.69 -25.74 18.59
N GLN A 163 -6.26 -24.78 19.41
CA GLN A 163 -5.63 -25.17 20.68
C GLN A 163 -6.65 -26.00 21.47
N PRO A 164 -6.28 -27.19 21.99
CA PRO A 164 -7.14 -27.89 22.93
C PRO A 164 -7.38 -26.95 24.10
N ASP A 165 -8.65 -26.69 24.36
CA ASP A 165 -9.19 -25.76 25.35
C ASP A 165 -8.74 -26.19 26.76
N ASN A 166 -7.51 -25.84 27.14
CA ASN A 166 -6.89 -26.25 28.40
C ASN A 166 -7.01 -25.20 29.51
N ASP A 167 -7.79 -24.14 29.32
CA ASP A 167 -8.05 -23.11 30.33
C ASP A 167 -9.44 -23.26 30.97
N CYS A 168 -9.62 -24.39 31.66
CA CYS A 168 -10.52 -24.47 32.82
C CYS A 168 -9.67 -24.43 34.11
N LYS A 169 -8.89 -23.37 34.31
CA LYS A 169 -8.32 -23.06 35.63
C LYS A 169 -9.25 -22.08 36.34
N LEU A 170 -10.19 -22.64 37.11
CA LEU A 170 -10.89 -21.97 38.19
C LEU A 170 -9.85 -21.31 39.10
N SER A 171 -9.69 -19.99 38.99
CA SER A 171 -8.90 -19.20 39.93
C SER A 171 -9.75 -18.92 41.17
N GLU A 172 -9.77 -19.87 42.11
CA GLU A 172 -10.10 -19.59 43.50
C GLU A 172 -9.01 -18.69 44.11
N LYS A 173 -9.28 -17.39 44.14
CA LYS A 173 -8.67 -16.49 45.14
C LYS A 173 -9.75 -15.60 45.71
N GLU A 174 -10.31 -16.05 46.82
CA GLU A 174 -10.99 -15.20 47.78
C GLU A 174 -10.00 -14.14 48.29
N ALA A 175 -10.39 -12.88 48.20
CA ALA A 175 -9.76 -11.78 48.93
C ALA A 175 -10.84 -11.09 49.79
N PRO A 176 -10.50 -10.68 51.03
CA PRO A 176 -11.49 -10.21 51.99
C PRO A 176 -11.98 -8.80 51.68
N ALA A 177 -13.22 -8.56 52.09
CA ALA A 177 -14.00 -7.37 51.84
C ALA A 177 -13.41 -6.10 52.48
N THR A 178 -13.08 -5.10 51.65
CA THR A 178 -12.98 -3.70 52.06
C THR A 178 -14.15 -2.91 51.50
N TRP A 179 -14.86 -2.23 52.40
CA TRP A 179 -16.14 -1.56 52.19
C TRP A 179 -16.04 -0.37 51.22
N LYS A 180 -17.02 -0.25 50.32
CA LYS A 180 -17.11 0.78 49.29
C LYS A 180 -18.00 1.94 49.76
N PHE A 181 -17.58 3.17 49.48
CA PHE A 181 -18.50 4.31 49.33
C PHE A 181 -19.40 4.08 48.11
N MET A 182 -20.70 3.95 48.34
CA MET A 182 -21.71 3.81 47.29
C MET A 182 -21.96 5.15 46.60
N ARG A 183 -21.59 5.25 45.32
CA ARG A 183 -22.22 6.22 44.40
C ARG A 183 -23.37 5.51 43.66
N PRO A 184 -24.54 6.14 43.49
CA PRO A 184 -25.68 5.54 42.80
C PRO A 184 -25.31 5.29 41.33
N LYS A 185 -25.35 4.01 40.93
CA LYS A 185 -25.14 3.61 39.53
C LYS A 185 -26.40 3.93 38.74
N LYS A 186 -26.28 4.82 37.74
CA LYS A 186 -27.31 5.01 36.72
C LYS A 186 -27.51 3.68 35.95
N PRO A 187 -28.75 3.28 35.63
CA PRO A 187 -29.01 2.08 34.85
C PRO A 187 -28.42 2.26 33.44
N ARG A 188 -27.38 1.49 33.11
CA ARG A 188 -26.89 1.34 31.73
C ARG A 188 -27.71 0.24 31.08
N VAL A 189 -28.60 0.61 30.17
CA VAL A 189 -29.21 -0.31 29.21
C VAL A 189 -28.10 -0.83 28.31
N LYS A 190 -27.76 -2.12 28.44
CA LYS A 190 -26.90 -2.83 27.49
C LYS A 190 -27.81 -3.36 26.40
N PHE A 191 -27.71 -2.82 25.20
CA PHE A 191 -28.28 -3.46 24.03
C PHE A 191 -27.53 -4.77 23.79
N ALA A 192 -28.25 -5.84 23.45
CA ALA A 192 -27.63 -7.09 23.04
C ALA A 192 -26.75 -6.81 21.82
N GLU A 193 -25.45 -6.93 21.99
CA GLU A 193 -24.48 -6.81 20.91
C GLU A 193 -24.77 -7.94 19.91
N PRO A 194 -24.97 -7.64 18.61
CA PRO A 194 -25.20 -8.68 17.62
C PRO A 194 -24.03 -9.65 17.68
N GLN A 195 -24.30 -10.92 18.03
CA GLN A 195 -23.29 -11.96 17.92
C GLN A 195 -22.98 -12.15 16.44
N VAL A 196 -21.94 -11.46 15.97
CA VAL A 196 -21.31 -11.77 14.69
C VAL A 196 -20.59 -13.09 14.92
N LEU A 197 -21.26 -14.20 14.56
CA LEU A 197 -20.62 -15.50 14.50
C LEU A 197 -19.36 -15.36 13.63
N PRO A 198 -18.17 -15.81 14.09
CA PRO A 198 -16.99 -15.82 13.24
C PRO A 198 -17.31 -16.57 11.95
N PRO A 199 -16.82 -16.10 10.78
CA PRO A 199 -17.05 -16.78 9.52
C PRO A 199 -16.63 -18.24 9.69
N ALA A 200 -17.55 -19.17 9.46
CA ALA A 200 -17.26 -20.59 9.57
C ALA A 200 -16.06 -20.91 8.67
N HIS A 201 -14.93 -21.27 9.29
CA HIS A 201 -13.76 -21.73 8.55
C HIS A 201 -14.18 -22.97 7.74
N PRO A 202 -13.75 -23.11 6.48
CA PRO A 202 -14.08 -24.28 5.70
C PRO A 202 -13.27 -25.46 6.24
N SER A 203 -13.78 -26.13 7.28
CA SER A 203 -13.22 -27.37 7.84
C SER A 203 -13.14 -28.52 6.81
N SER A 204 -13.68 -28.31 5.60
CA SER A 204 -13.67 -29.23 4.47
C SER A 204 -12.77 -28.79 3.30
N SER A 205 -11.97 -27.72 3.43
CA SER A 205 -11.05 -27.35 2.35
C SER A 205 -9.92 -28.37 2.22
N GLU A 206 -9.64 -28.81 1.01
CA GLU A 206 -8.58 -29.78 0.72
C GLU A 206 -7.25 -29.09 0.37
N ARG A 207 -6.14 -29.82 0.60
CA ARG A 207 -4.80 -29.38 0.18
C ARG A 207 -4.70 -29.39 -1.34
N ILE A 208 -4.19 -28.31 -1.92
CA ILE A 208 -3.98 -28.22 -3.36
C ILE A 208 -2.70 -29.00 -3.73
N GLU A 209 -2.87 -30.17 -4.35
CA GLU A 209 -1.75 -30.99 -4.85
C GLU A 209 -1.17 -30.44 -6.15
N SER A 210 -2.04 -29.97 -7.05
CA SER A 210 -1.66 -29.36 -8.33
C SER A 210 -2.35 -28.01 -8.50
N LEU A 211 -1.57 -26.93 -8.31
CA LEU A 211 -2.08 -25.57 -8.45
C LEU A 211 -2.52 -25.28 -9.90
N CYS A 212 -1.76 -25.76 -10.89
CA CYS A 212 -2.10 -25.59 -12.30
C CYS A 212 -3.46 -26.23 -12.63
N GLN A 213 -3.70 -27.49 -12.25
CA GLN A 213 -4.99 -28.16 -12.48
C GLN A 213 -6.13 -27.49 -11.72
N SER A 214 -5.89 -27.04 -10.49
CA SER A 214 -6.90 -26.36 -9.67
C SER A 214 -7.33 -25.05 -10.31
N LEU A 215 -6.38 -24.26 -10.80
CA LEU A 215 -6.65 -23.01 -11.51
C LEU A 215 -7.33 -23.22 -12.88
N GLN A 216 -7.01 -24.31 -13.59
CA GLN A 216 -7.68 -24.68 -14.85
C GLN A 216 -9.15 -25.06 -14.62
N LYS A 217 -9.43 -25.87 -13.60
CA LYS A 217 -10.81 -26.24 -13.21
C LYS A 217 -11.60 -25.03 -12.71
N PHE A 218 -10.91 -24.01 -12.21
CA PHE A 218 -11.54 -22.81 -11.69
C PHE A 218 -12.04 -21.88 -12.80
N ASN A 219 -13.35 -21.89 -13.02
CA ASN A 219 -14.02 -21.10 -14.05
C ASN A 219 -14.48 -19.71 -13.61
N GLY A 220 -13.98 -19.15 -12.49
CA GLY A 220 -13.98 -17.71 -12.17
C GLY A 220 -15.30 -16.94 -12.21
N THR A 221 -16.43 -17.58 -12.49
CA THR A 221 -17.73 -16.95 -12.70
C THR A 221 -18.44 -16.87 -11.35
N VAL A 222 -17.90 -16.01 -10.49
CA VAL A 222 -18.67 -15.51 -9.35
C VAL A 222 -19.65 -14.49 -9.94
N SER A 223 -20.87 -14.95 -10.25
CA SER A 223 -21.96 -14.07 -10.69
C SER A 223 -22.19 -12.99 -9.63
N SER A 224 -21.95 -11.75 -10.02
CA SER A 224 -22.02 -10.55 -9.18
C SER A 224 -23.46 -10.14 -8.82
N THR A 225 -24.34 -11.09 -8.52
CA THR A 225 -25.68 -10.81 -8.00
C THR A 225 -25.62 -10.72 -6.48
N SER A 226 -25.53 -9.47 -6.05
CA SER A 226 -25.74 -8.92 -4.71
C SER A 226 -26.56 -9.78 -3.73
N VAL A 227 -25.98 -10.11 -2.57
CA VAL A 227 -26.45 -9.75 -1.20
C VAL A 227 -25.91 -10.71 -0.13
N GLU A 228 -25.43 -11.91 -0.44
CA GLU A 228 -24.95 -12.80 0.62
C GLU A 228 -23.43 -12.84 0.72
N ARG A 229 -22.91 -12.45 1.89
CA ARG A 229 -21.59 -12.85 2.44
C ARG A 229 -21.42 -14.38 2.55
N ALA A 230 -22.31 -15.18 1.95
CA ALA A 230 -22.26 -16.63 1.93
C ALA A 230 -21.04 -17.06 1.11
N MET A 231 -19.97 -17.38 1.85
CA MET A 231 -18.81 -18.18 1.47
C MET A 231 -18.37 -18.05 0.01
N ARG A 232 -17.34 -17.21 -0.23
CA ARG A 232 -16.57 -17.32 -1.47
C ARG A 232 -16.07 -18.77 -1.59
N PRO A 233 -16.21 -19.42 -2.75
CA PRO A 233 -15.77 -20.80 -2.90
C PRO A 233 -14.25 -20.85 -2.67
N CYS A 234 -13.86 -21.51 -1.59
CA CYS A 234 -12.47 -21.81 -1.30
C CYS A 234 -11.99 -22.85 -2.31
N MET A 235 -10.90 -22.57 -3.00
CA MET A 235 -10.27 -23.49 -3.95
C MET A 235 -9.50 -24.60 -3.23
N GLY A 236 -9.15 -24.37 -1.97
CA GLY A 236 -8.25 -25.20 -1.17
C GLY A 236 -7.14 -24.35 -0.57
N PHE A 237 -6.10 -25.01 -0.07
CA PHE A 237 -4.95 -24.34 0.53
C PHE A 237 -3.60 -24.88 0.04
N LEU A 238 -2.58 -24.02 0.08
CA LEU A 238 -1.17 -24.41 -0.03
C LEU A 238 -0.57 -24.41 1.37
N GLU A 239 0.31 -25.36 1.65
CA GLU A 239 0.95 -25.53 2.95
C GLU A 239 2.46 -25.26 2.84
N GLU A 240 3.00 -24.39 3.70
CA GLU A 240 4.44 -24.13 3.81
C GLU A 240 4.84 -23.95 5.26
N LYS A 241 5.67 -24.88 5.77
CA LYS A 241 6.30 -24.83 7.12
C LYS A 241 5.31 -24.46 8.24
N GLY A 242 4.15 -25.12 8.29
CA GLY A 242 3.14 -24.90 9.31
C GLY A 242 2.23 -23.68 9.08
N TYR A 243 2.22 -23.13 7.87
CA TYR A 243 1.31 -22.07 7.46
C TYR A 243 0.43 -22.55 6.30
N LEU A 244 -0.85 -22.16 6.36
CA LEU A 244 -1.85 -22.46 5.36
C LEU A 244 -2.18 -21.19 4.59
N HIS A 245 -2.03 -21.25 3.27
CA HIS A 245 -2.40 -20.20 2.34
C HIS A 245 -3.70 -20.62 1.67
N TYR A 246 -4.84 -20.11 2.14
CA TYR A 246 -6.15 -20.40 1.56
C TYR A 246 -6.38 -19.57 0.31
N LEU A 247 -6.78 -20.21 -0.79
CA LEU A 247 -7.03 -19.55 -2.07
C LEU A 247 -8.54 -19.40 -2.27
N TYR A 248 -9.00 -18.16 -2.41
CA TYR A 248 -10.39 -17.83 -2.70
C TYR A 248 -10.50 -17.18 -4.07
N GLY A 249 -11.39 -17.71 -4.90
CA GLY A 249 -11.72 -17.08 -6.17
C GLY A 249 -12.25 -15.66 -5.98
N THR A 250 -11.79 -14.72 -6.81
CA THR A 250 -12.33 -13.35 -6.84
C THR A 250 -12.63 -12.90 -8.26
N SER A 251 -13.42 -11.84 -8.39
CA SER A 251 -13.67 -11.21 -9.69
C SER A 251 -12.39 -10.64 -10.26
N ILE A 252 -12.12 -10.95 -11.53
CA ILE A 252 -11.04 -10.34 -12.30
C ILE A 252 -11.29 -8.81 -12.37
N PRO A 253 -10.29 -7.98 -12.02
CA PRO A 253 -10.43 -6.52 -12.15
C PRO A 253 -10.85 -6.13 -13.56
N ALA A 254 -11.60 -5.05 -13.70
CA ALA A 254 -12.11 -4.61 -15.00
C ALA A 254 -10.99 -4.41 -16.05
N CYS A 255 -9.81 -3.95 -15.61
CA CYS A 255 -8.65 -3.76 -16.48
C CYS A 255 -8.10 -5.07 -17.07
N CYS A 256 -8.15 -6.18 -16.32
CA CYS A 256 -7.62 -7.48 -16.76
C CYS A 256 -8.61 -8.28 -17.62
N LYS A 257 -9.79 -7.73 -17.94
CA LYS A 257 -10.68 -8.30 -18.95
C LYS A 257 -10.17 -8.06 -20.37
N SER A 258 -9.24 -7.11 -20.54
CA SER A 258 -8.60 -6.91 -21.84
C SER A 258 -7.63 -8.06 -22.09
N LYS A 259 -7.65 -8.62 -23.30
CA LYS A 259 -6.65 -9.60 -23.75
C LYS A 259 -5.39 -8.90 -24.26
N LYS A 260 -4.98 -7.81 -23.61
CA LYS A 260 -3.83 -6.99 -24.01
C LYS A 260 -2.64 -7.31 -23.13
N LYS A 261 -1.46 -7.26 -23.75
CA LYS A 261 -0.17 -7.35 -23.06
C LYS A 261 -0.07 -6.22 -22.01
N PRO A 262 0.25 -6.52 -20.75
CA PRO A 262 0.64 -5.52 -19.76
C PRO A 262 1.83 -4.71 -20.26
N ILE A 263 1.85 -3.42 -19.95
CA ILE A 263 3.01 -2.56 -20.23
C ILE A 263 3.78 -2.33 -18.94
N THR A 264 5.10 -2.21 -19.00
CA THR A 264 5.84 -1.82 -17.80
C THR A 264 5.59 -0.34 -17.48
N LEU A 265 5.76 0.04 -16.21
CA LEU A 265 5.67 1.45 -15.83
C LEU A 265 6.81 2.25 -16.47
N GLY A 266 7.98 1.64 -16.69
CA GLY A 266 9.09 2.23 -17.43
C GLY A 266 8.72 2.53 -18.88
N GLU A 267 8.04 1.61 -19.57
CA GLU A 267 7.48 1.83 -20.91
C GLU A 267 6.45 2.96 -20.90
N ALA A 268 5.56 3.00 -19.89
CA ALA A 268 4.55 4.05 -19.78
C ALA A 268 5.17 5.44 -19.58
N VAL A 269 6.24 5.54 -18.79
CA VAL A 269 6.99 6.79 -18.54
C VAL A 269 7.82 7.20 -19.77
N ASN A 270 8.43 6.25 -20.48
CA ASN A 270 9.31 6.52 -21.62
C ASN A 270 8.57 6.70 -22.97
N GLY A 271 7.27 7.00 -22.94
CA GLY A 271 6.46 7.23 -24.16
C GLY A 271 6.08 5.96 -24.94
N GLY A 272 6.32 4.76 -24.39
CA GLY A 272 5.82 3.49 -24.91
C GLY A 272 4.30 3.37 -24.80
N TRP A 273 3.67 4.15 -23.91
CA TRP A 273 2.22 4.34 -23.87
C TRP A 273 1.82 5.60 -24.65
N ARG A 274 0.78 5.50 -25.47
CA ARG A 274 0.33 6.59 -26.37
C ARG A 274 -0.15 7.84 -25.63
N TYR A 275 -0.47 7.72 -24.35
CA TYR A 275 -1.01 8.81 -23.55
C TYR A 275 -0.01 9.15 -22.43
N PRO A 276 0.23 10.44 -22.16
CA PRO A 276 1.05 10.82 -21.01
C PRO A 276 0.31 10.53 -19.70
N LEU A 277 1.07 10.15 -18.67
CA LEU A 277 0.55 9.97 -17.31
C LEU A 277 -0.03 11.29 -16.78
N LYS A 278 -1.31 11.26 -16.42
CA LYS A 278 -2.00 12.42 -15.82
C LYS A 278 -1.56 12.62 -14.38
N CYS A 279 -1.81 13.83 -13.85
CA CYS A 279 -1.47 14.18 -12.47
C CYS A 279 -2.01 13.17 -11.43
N LEU A 280 -3.30 12.81 -11.50
CA LEU A 280 -3.88 11.81 -10.60
C LEU A 280 -3.20 10.43 -10.73
N GLU A 281 -2.87 10.01 -11.94
CA GLU A 281 -2.24 8.71 -12.21
C GLU A 281 -0.83 8.66 -11.62
N LYS A 282 -0.03 9.72 -11.81
CA LYS A 282 1.31 9.85 -11.20
C LYS A 282 1.24 9.75 -9.68
N HIS A 283 0.38 10.53 -9.03
CA HIS A 283 0.26 10.54 -7.57
C HIS A 283 -0.27 9.21 -7.02
N THR A 284 -1.21 8.58 -7.72
CA THR A 284 -1.71 7.24 -7.36
C THR A 284 -0.59 6.21 -7.43
N ILE A 285 0.16 6.18 -8.53
CA ILE A 285 1.27 5.23 -8.72
C ILE A 285 2.37 5.49 -7.69
N ALA A 286 2.77 6.75 -7.47
CA ALA A 286 3.78 7.10 -6.47
C ALA A 286 3.43 6.58 -5.07
N TYR A 287 2.20 6.81 -4.63
CA TYR A 287 1.70 6.31 -3.35
C TYR A 287 1.69 4.78 -3.28
N LEU A 288 1.24 4.12 -4.35
CA LEU A 288 1.21 2.66 -4.42
C LEU A 288 2.61 2.04 -4.42
N LEU A 289 3.58 2.62 -5.11
CA LEU A 289 4.98 2.17 -5.10
C LEU A 289 5.60 2.28 -3.70
N ALA A 290 5.41 3.41 -3.02
CA ALA A 290 5.89 3.57 -1.64
C ALA A 290 5.23 2.56 -0.69
N SER A 291 3.92 2.30 -0.88
CA SER A 291 3.19 1.28 -0.13
C SER A 291 3.68 -0.14 -0.46
N ALA A 292 4.09 -0.41 -1.70
CA ALA A 292 4.65 -1.70 -2.11
C ALA A 292 6.00 -1.97 -1.45
N VAL A 293 6.89 -0.98 -1.41
CA VAL A 293 8.17 -1.07 -0.68
C VAL A 293 7.93 -1.41 0.79
N LEU A 294 6.98 -0.73 1.43
CA LEU A 294 6.63 -1.00 2.83
C LEU A 294 6.10 -2.43 3.05
N GLN A 295 5.29 -2.94 2.13
CA GLN A 295 4.61 -4.25 2.25
C GLN A 295 5.46 -5.43 1.76
N PHE A 296 6.40 -5.21 0.84
CA PHE A 296 7.03 -6.29 0.07
C PHE A 296 8.56 -6.20 -0.01
N HIS A 297 9.21 -5.29 0.75
CA HIS A 297 10.68 -5.29 0.92
C HIS A 297 11.18 -6.68 1.34
N ASP A 298 12.41 -7.01 0.98
CA ASP A 298 13.04 -8.30 1.32
C ASP A 298 12.22 -9.55 0.93
N THR A 299 11.34 -9.41 -0.08
CA THR A 299 10.60 -10.56 -0.64
C THR A 299 11.03 -10.81 -2.08
N PRO A 300 10.93 -12.06 -2.57
CA PRO A 300 11.20 -12.35 -3.98
C PRO A 300 10.30 -11.58 -4.96
N TRP A 301 9.17 -11.04 -4.48
CA TRP A 301 8.30 -10.16 -5.26
C TRP A 301 9.05 -8.87 -5.62
N LEU A 302 9.54 -8.14 -4.62
CA LEU A 302 10.23 -6.85 -4.81
C LEU A 302 11.70 -6.98 -4.44
N ARG A 303 12.56 -7.07 -5.47
CA ARG A 303 14.02 -7.19 -5.31
C ARG A 303 14.62 -5.87 -4.82
N HIS A 304 15.77 -5.92 -4.16
CA HIS A 304 16.48 -4.75 -3.63
C HIS A 304 16.70 -3.63 -4.68
N ASN A 305 17.03 -4.00 -5.92
CA ASN A 305 17.38 -3.08 -7.02
C ASN A 305 16.26 -2.97 -8.07
N TRP A 306 15.01 -3.08 -7.65
CA TRP A 306 13.86 -2.96 -8.55
C TRP A 306 13.82 -1.59 -9.26
N THR A 307 13.17 -1.57 -10.41
CA THR A 307 13.03 -0.41 -11.30
C THR A 307 11.58 -0.28 -11.78
N LEU A 308 11.26 0.79 -12.52
CA LEU A 308 9.95 0.93 -13.16
C LEU A 308 9.64 -0.20 -14.17
N ASN A 309 10.63 -0.99 -14.60
CA ASN A 309 10.41 -2.15 -15.49
C ASN A 309 9.95 -3.39 -14.74
N ASP A 310 10.13 -3.46 -13.43
CA ASP A 310 9.68 -4.56 -12.57
C ASP A 310 8.20 -4.42 -12.17
N VAL A 311 7.58 -3.28 -12.49
CA VAL A 311 6.18 -2.98 -12.20
C VAL A 311 5.42 -2.89 -13.51
N GLU A 312 4.38 -3.70 -13.66
CA GLU A 312 3.54 -3.74 -14.85
C GLU A 312 2.17 -3.09 -14.59
N LEU A 313 1.58 -2.53 -15.63
CA LEU A 313 0.25 -1.96 -15.63
C LEU A 313 -0.64 -2.77 -16.58
N ILE A 314 -1.71 -3.33 -16.03
CA ILE A 314 -2.76 -3.93 -16.85
C ILE A 314 -3.67 -2.82 -17.36
N ILE A 315 -3.70 -2.64 -18.68
CA ILE A 315 -4.46 -1.58 -19.35
C ILE A 315 -5.72 -2.14 -20.01
N ASP A 316 -6.87 -1.49 -19.84
CA ASP A 316 -8.11 -1.82 -20.57
C ASP A 316 -8.14 -1.24 -21.99
N GLY A 317 -7.09 -0.51 -22.39
CA GLY A 317 -7.02 0.22 -23.64
C GLY A 317 -7.72 1.58 -23.61
N SER A 318 -8.24 2.00 -22.46
CA SER A 318 -8.73 3.36 -22.29
C SER A 318 -7.56 4.37 -22.27
N PRO A 319 -7.80 5.65 -22.60
CA PRO A 319 -6.80 6.71 -22.56
C PRO A 319 -6.47 7.17 -21.13
N SER A 320 -6.86 6.40 -20.11
CA SER A 320 -6.60 6.72 -18.71
C SER A 320 -6.21 5.46 -17.95
N LEU A 321 -5.22 5.60 -17.10
CA LEU A 321 -4.81 4.59 -16.12
C LEU A 321 -5.59 4.69 -14.81
N ALA A 322 -6.67 5.47 -14.75
CA ALA A 322 -7.50 5.56 -13.54
C ALA A 322 -8.01 4.19 -13.05
N ARG A 323 -8.10 3.19 -13.94
CA ARG A 323 -8.47 1.80 -13.62
C ARG A 323 -7.30 0.82 -13.69
N ALA A 324 -6.11 1.28 -14.10
CA ALA A 324 -4.94 0.43 -14.12
C ALA A 324 -4.62 -0.05 -12.71
N GLN A 325 -4.15 -1.28 -12.61
CA GLN A 325 -3.71 -1.87 -11.36
C GLN A 325 -2.23 -2.20 -11.53
N PRO A 326 -1.34 -1.57 -10.76
CA PRO A 326 0.06 -1.93 -10.78
C PRO A 326 0.26 -3.31 -10.16
N ILE A 327 1.02 -4.14 -10.86
CA ILE A 327 1.32 -5.52 -10.47
C ILE A 327 2.82 -5.78 -10.51
N ILE A 328 3.25 -6.76 -9.74
CA ILE A 328 4.61 -7.32 -9.78
C ILE A 328 4.50 -8.77 -10.19
N SER A 329 5.00 -9.10 -11.37
CA SER A 329 4.89 -10.44 -11.97
C SER A 329 6.12 -11.30 -11.69
N LYS A 330 5.90 -12.59 -11.41
CA LYS A 330 6.94 -13.61 -11.26
C LYS A 330 6.56 -14.84 -12.05
N THR A 331 7.52 -15.33 -12.83
CA THR A 331 7.36 -16.52 -13.66
C THR A 331 8.07 -17.70 -13.01
N PHE A 332 7.35 -18.79 -12.81
CA PHE A 332 7.82 -19.97 -12.11
C PHE A 332 8.15 -21.05 -13.14
N THR A 333 9.43 -21.30 -13.36
CA THR A 333 9.93 -22.34 -14.28
C THR A 333 10.85 -23.31 -13.54
N GLN A 334 10.97 -24.54 -14.02
CA GLN A 334 11.91 -25.52 -13.44
C GLN A 334 13.36 -25.04 -13.45
N MET A 335 13.77 -24.29 -14.49
CA MET A 335 15.12 -23.73 -14.61
C MET A 335 15.32 -22.44 -13.80
N GLY A 336 14.25 -21.82 -13.31
CA GLY A 336 14.28 -20.57 -12.53
C GLY A 336 15.02 -20.68 -11.20
N HIS A 337 15.31 -21.89 -10.71
CA HIS A 337 16.14 -22.11 -9.52
C HIS A 337 17.56 -21.53 -9.64
N LEU A 338 18.06 -21.33 -10.88
CA LEU A 338 19.38 -20.75 -11.12
C LEU A 338 19.38 -19.21 -11.17
N GLU A 339 18.26 -18.59 -11.54
CA GLU A 339 18.18 -17.12 -11.67
C GLU A 339 18.07 -16.43 -10.32
N ASP A 340 17.32 -17.00 -9.37
CA ASP A 340 17.27 -16.48 -8.00
C ASP A 340 18.57 -16.77 -7.22
N SER A 341 19.33 -17.82 -7.57
CA SER A 341 20.65 -18.10 -6.98
C SER A 341 21.72 -17.09 -7.39
N ASN A 342 21.55 -16.39 -8.53
CA ASN A 342 22.47 -15.34 -8.97
C ASN A 342 22.17 -13.96 -8.35
N SER A 343 21.09 -13.86 -7.56
CA SER A 343 20.83 -12.73 -6.64
C SER A 343 21.59 -12.85 -5.31
N GLY A 344 22.37 -13.92 -5.13
CA GLY A 344 23.40 -14.04 -4.10
C GLY A 344 24.57 -13.06 -4.26
N TYR A 345 24.38 -11.94 -4.96
CA TYR A 345 25.14 -10.74 -4.63
C TYR A 345 24.78 -10.41 -3.19
N ARG A 346 25.59 -10.91 -2.25
CA ARG A 346 25.79 -10.24 -0.97
C ARG A 346 26.07 -8.79 -1.35
N HIS A 347 25.07 -7.93 -1.24
CA HIS A 347 25.26 -6.50 -1.42
C HIS A 347 26.36 -6.14 -0.43
N THR A 348 27.57 -5.91 -0.95
CA THR A 348 28.60 -5.24 -0.18
C THR A 348 27.97 -3.90 0.17
N PRO A 349 27.73 -3.60 1.45
CA PRO A 349 27.01 -2.40 1.85
C PRO A 349 27.66 -1.21 1.17
N SER A 350 26.91 -0.56 0.28
CA SER A 350 27.38 0.65 -0.35
C SER A 350 27.56 1.69 0.75
N SER A 351 28.70 2.39 0.76
CA SER A 351 28.88 3.49 1.69
C SER A 351 27.90 4.62 1.40
N ILE A 352 27.37 4.70 0.18
CA ILE A 352 26.47 5.74 -0.32
C ILE A 352 25.01 5.30 -0.15
N VAL A 353 24.64 4.14 -0.71
CA VAL A 353 23.27 3.62 -0.65
C VAL A 353 23.08 2.77 0.61
N LYS A 354 22.40 3.33 1.61
CA LYS A 354 22.18 2.68 2.90
C LYS A 354 21.04 1.66 2.90
N ASN A 355 20.01 1.90 2.10
CA ASN A 355 18.89 1.01 1.88
C ASN A 355 18.58 0.98 0.37
N PRO A 356 18.83 -0.12 -0.34
CA PRO A 356 18.69 -0.18 -1.79
C PRO A 356 17.24 -0.06 -2.25
N GLU A 357 16.25 -0.56 -1.50
CA GLU A 357 14.83 -0.48 -1.88
C GLU A 357 14.31 0.95 -1.88
N MET A 358 14.68 1.73 -0.85
CA MET A 358 14.34 3.15 -0.77
C MET A 358 15.07 3.93 -1.85
N PHE A 359 16.32 3.60 -2.16
CA PHE A 359 17.04 4.24 -3.26
C PHE A 359 16.41 3.95 -4.62
N SER A 360 16.02 2.70 -4.89
CA SER A 360 15.21 2.30 -6.04
C SER A 360 13.88 3.06 -6.09
N LEU A 361 13.21 3.24 -4.95
CA LEU A 361 12.00 4.06 -4.87
C LEU A 361 12.28 5.52 -5.23
N ALA A 362 13.39 6.11 -4.76
CA ALA A 362 13.76 7.49 -5.09
C ALA A 362 13.91 7.66 -6.61
N LEU A 363 14.64 6.75 -7.27
CA LEU A 363 14.80 6.75 -8.73
C LEU A 363 13.45 6.59 -9.43
N ALA A 364 12.65 5.60 -9.03
CA ALA A 364 11.34 5.34 -9.61
C ALA A 364 10.40 6.57 -9.52
N LEU A 365 10.35 7.22 -8.36
CA LEU A 365 9.56 8.44 -8.15
C LEU A 365 10.10 9.59 -9.01
N LEU A 366 11.42 9.78 -9.04
CA LEU A 366 12.05 10.83 -9.84
C LEU A 366 11.73 10.66 -11.33
N GLU A 367 11.89 9.46 -11.87
CA GLU A 367 11.55 9.12 -13.26
C GLU A 367 10.07 9.34 -13.56
N LEU A 368 9.18 8.94 -12.64
CA LEU A 368 7.74 9.10 -12.75
C LEU A 368 7.32 10.57 -12.86
N TYR A 369 7.89 11.45 -12.02
CA TYR A 369 7.52 12.87 -12.00
C TYR A 369 8.19 13.65 -13.15
N ILE A 370 9.44 13.34 -13.48
CA ILE A 370 10.12 13.93 -14.65
C ILE A 370 9.47 13.46 -15.96
N GLY A 371 8.93 12.25 -16.00
CA GLY A 371 8.27 11.68 -17.18
C GLY A 371 9.24 11.11 -18.21
N LYS A 372 10.45 10.72 -17.80
CA LYS A 372 11.42 9.98 -18.61
C LYS A 372 12.44 9.28 -17.70
N PRO A 373 13.09 8.20 -18.18
CA PRO A 373 14.17 7.55 -17.44
C PRO A 373 15.29 8.54 -17.09
N VAL A 374 15.86 8.44 -15.90
CA VAL A 374 16.97 9.31 -15.44
C VAL A 374 18.15 9.19 -16.39
N MET A 375 18.40 7.96 -16.88
CA MET A 375 19.45 7.65 -17.86
C MET A 375 19.33 8.44 -19.18
N ASN A 376 18.14 8.91 -19.51
CA ASN A 376 17.84 9.66 -20.74
C ASN A 376 17.87 11.18 -20.52
N THR A 377 18.35 11.65 -19.36
CA THR A 377 18.51 13.08 -19.07
C THR A 377 19.90 13.58 -19.45
N GLU A 378 19.99 14.85 -19.84
CA GLU A 378 21.28 15.46 -20.15
C GLU A 378 22.14 15.59 -18.89
N GLU A 379 21.49 15.84 -17.75
CA GLU A 379 22.06 15.86 -16.41
C GLU A 379 22.82 14.54 -16.15
N TYR A 380 22.16 13.39 -16.32
CA TYR A 380 22.80 12.09 -16.14
C TYR A 380 24.02 11.89 -17.04
N GLY A 381 23.91 12.30 -18.32
CA GLY A 381 25.03 12.23 -19.27
C GLY A 381 26.25 13.05 -18.79
N ARG A 382 26.02 14.25 -18.25
CA ARG A 382 27.09 15.08 -17.66
C ARG A 382 27.67 14.44 -16.40
N THR A 383 26.83 13.93 -15.50
CA THR A 383 27.27 13.25 -14.28
C THR A 383 28.12 12.01 -14.59
N VAL A 384 27.72 11.19 -15.56
CA VAL A 384 28.49 10.01 -15.98
C VAL A 384 29.83 10.41 -16.60
N ALA A 385 29.85 11.43 -17.46
CA ALA A 385 31.09 11.95 -18.04
C ALA A 385 32.06 12.48 -16.97
N ALA A 386 31.55 13.21 -15.98
CA ALA A 386 32.33 13.71 -14.84
C ALA A 386 32.91 12.59 -13.95
N ASN A 387 32.24 11.44 -13.90
CA ASN A 387 32.67 10.25 -13.14
C ASN A 387 33.41 9.22 -14.00
N GLY A 388 34.09 9.66 -15.06
CA GLY A 388 34.95 8.80 -15.88
C GLY A 388 34.21 7.81 -16.77
N GLY A 389 32.93 8.05 -17.07
CA GLY A 389 32.12 7.23 -17.97
C GLY A 389 31.54 5.97 -17.33
N VAL A 390 31.77 5.73 -16.03
CA VAL A 390 31.29 4.54 -15.32
C VAL A 390 29.89 4.79 -14.81
N ARG A 391 29.00 3.82 -15.03
CA ARG A 391 27.63 3.83 -14.51
C ARG A 391 27.56 2.97 -13.26
N ASN A 392 27.21 3.58 -12.13
CA ASN A 392 27.10 2.92 -10.83
C ASN A 392 26.17 3.70 -9.88
N GLU A 393 26.01 3.19 -8.66
CA GLU A 393 25.18 3.83 -7.63
C GLU A 393 25.60 5.27 -7.30
N LEU A 394 26.90 5.59 -7.38
CA LEU A 394 27.38 6.96 -7.13
C LEU A 394 26.91 7.92 -8.23
N THR A 395 26.96 7.50 -9.50
CA THR A 395 26.44 8.31 -10.59
C THR A 395 24.93 8.50 -10.50
N ASP A 396 24.20 7.44 -10.12
CA ASP A 396 22.75 7.53 -9.94
C ASP A 396 22.40 8.45 -8.76
N TYR A 397 23.15 8.38 -7.65
CA TYR A 397 23.00 9.26 -6.49
C TYR A 397 23.17 10.73 -6.86
N PHE A 398 24.25 11.09 -7.57
CA PHE A 398 24.48 12.46 -8.00
C PHE A 398 23.44 12.93 -9.02
N ALA A 399 23.01 12.07 -9.93
CA ALA A 399 21.95 12.42 -10.87
C ALA A 399 20.63 12.73 -10.16
N ILE A 400 20.26 11.96 -9.12
CA ILE A 400 19.09 12.30 -8.30
C ILE A 400 19.26 13.67 -7.66
N LYS A 401 20.43 13.96 -7.07
CA LYS A 401 20.71 15.26 -6.44
C LYS A 401 20.60 16.43 -7.42
N GLU A 402 21.09 16.26 -8.64
CA GLU A 402 21.00 17.29 -9.69
C GLU A 402 19.56 17.49 -10.20
N LEU A 403 18.76 16.42 -10.24
CA LEU A 403 17.40 16.45 -10.78
C LEU A 403 16.32 16.78 -9.74
N LEU A 404 16.60 16.60 -8.44
CA LEU A 404 15.67 16.91 -7.35
C LEU A 404 15.10 18.36 -7.41
N PRO A 405 15.91 19.42 -7.67
CA PRO A 405 15.40 20.78 -7.82
C PRO A 405 14.38 20.94 -8.96
N VAL A 406 14.46 20.10 -10.00
CA VAL A 406 13.47 20.10 -11.11
C VAL A 406 12.11 19.62 -10.62
N VAL A 407 12.09 18.63 -9.74
CA VAL A 407 10.84 18.15 -9.10
C VAL A 407 10.32 19.18 -8.11
N GLU A 408 11.19 19.75 -7.27
CA GLU A 408 10.85 20.80 -6.30
C GLU A 408 10.15 21.99 -6.95
N ALA A 409 10.61 22.40 -8.14
CA ALA A 409 10.04 23.52 -8.86
C ALA A 409 8.69 23.23 -9.55
N ARG A 410 8.32 21.96 -9.73
CA ARG A 410 7.17 21.55 -10.58
C ARG A 410 6.06 20.82 -9.82
N GLU A 411 6.41 20.13 -8.74
CA GLU A 411 5.52 19.23 -8.02
C GLU A 411 5.29 19.72 -6.58
N PRO A 412 4.24 19.25 -5.89
CA PRO A 412 4.01 19.62 -4.49
C PRO A 412 5.20 19.28 -3.59
N GLU A 413 5.47 20.11 -2.58
CA GLU A 413 6.58 19.96 -1.62
C GLU A 413 6.68 18.53 -1.05
N ASN A 414 5.53 17.95 -0.69
CA ASN A 414 5.42 16.57 -0.21
C ASN A 414 6.05 15.51 -1.15
N VAL A 415 6.01 15.71 -2.47
CA VAL A 415 6.66 14.82 -3.44
C VAL A 415 8.17 14.93 -3.34
N TYR A 416 8.69 16.16 -3.39
CA TYR A 416 10.11 16.44 -3.26
C TYR A 416 10.66 15.88 -1.94
N THR A 417 9.99 16.16 -0.82
CA THR A 417 10.39 15.70 0.51
C THR A 417 10.42 14.17 0.58
N ALA A 418 9.44 13.48 -0.02
CA ALA A 418 9.43 12.03 -0.06
C ALA A 418 10.62 11.45 -0.83
N ILE A 419 10.94 12.00 -2.02
CA ILE A 419 12.10 11.56 -2.81
C ILE A 419 13.40 11.86 -2.07
N TYR A 420 13.52 13.05 -1.47
CA TYR A 420 14.68 13.45 -0.69
C TYR A 420 14.91 12.51 0.50
N ASN A 421 13.86 12.17 1.25
CA ASN A 421 13.95 11.26 2.41
C ASN A 421 14.33 9.83 2.00
N CYS A 422 13.96 9.39 0.79
CA CYS A 422 14.42 8.12 0.24
C CYS A 422 15.93 8.09 -0.05
N VAL A 423 16.55 9.25 -0.32
CA VAL A 423 17.98 9.37 -0.61
C VAL A 423 18.78 9.68 0.65
N GLU A 424 18.34 10.64 1.45
CA GLU A 424 19.01 11.12 2.67
C GLU A 424 18.51 10.41 3.92
N ILE A 425 18.62 9.08 3.87
CA ILE A 425 18.09 8.14 4.87
C ILE A 425 18.70 8.37 6.26
N HIS A 426 19.92 8.92 6.35
CA HIS A 426 20.61 9.20 7.60
C HIS A 426 19.85 10.17 8.52
N THR A 427 18.89 10.92 7.97
CA THR A 427 18.02 11.82 8.74
C THR A 427 16.91 11.07 9.49
N MET A 428 16.68 9.79 9.16
CA MET A 428 15.52 9.01 9.61
C MET A 428 15.82 8.05 10.77
N SER A 429 16.96 7.35 10.76
CA SER A 429 17.34 6.38 11.83
C SER A 429 18.84 6.07 11.81
N LYS A 430 19.31 5.34 12.83
CA LYS A 430 20.67 4.76 12.90
C LYS A 430 20.79 3.40 12.20
N GLU A 431 19.67 2.69 12.07
CA GLU A 431 19.55 1.40 11.38
C GLU A 431 18.63 1.58 10.17
N TYR A 432 19.06 1.12 9.00
CA TYR A 432 18.43 1.42 7.71
C TYR A 432 17.69 0.21 7.12
N SER A 433 17.13 -0.64 7.98
CA SER A 433 16.35 -1.82 7.58
C SER A 433 14.87 -1.58 7.83
N LEU A 434 14.03 -1.87 6.83
CA LEU A 434 12.57 -1.81 6.97
C LEU A 434 12.03 -2.90 7.90
N GLU A 435 12.85 -3.87 8.34
CA GLU A 435 12.52 -4.77 9.44
C GLU A 435 12.50 -4.05 10.80
N ASN A 436 13.31 -3.00 10.97
CA ASN A 436 13.33 -2.19 12.18
C ASN A 436 12.07 -1.32 12.30
N ASP A 437 11.35 -1.46 13.41
CA ASP A 437 10.08 -0.75 13.66
C ASP A 437 10.22 0.78 13.56
N ASP A 438 11.28 1.36 14.13
CA ASP A 438 11.48 2.81 14.16
C ASP A 438 11.83 3.34 12.78
N PHE A 439 12.69 2.64 12.03
CA PHE A 439 13.03 3.01 10.66
C PHE A 439 11.84 2.88 9.72
N ARG A 440 11.10 1.77 9.82
CA ARG A 440 9.88 1.54 9.05
C ARG A 440 8.84 2.62 9.33
N GLN A 441 8.70 3.04 10.58
CA GLN A 441 7.81 4.14 10.93
C GLN A 441 8.31 5.48 10.36
N ALA A 442 9.60 5.76 10.45
CA ALA A 442 10.17 6.97 9.86
C ALA A 442 9.92 7.00 8.34
N PHE A 443 10.15 5.89 7.63
CA PHE A 443 9.83 5.76 6.21
C PHE A 443 8.35 6.02 5.93
N PHE A 444 7.46 5.43 6.73
CA PHE A 444 6.02 5.67 6.60
C PHE A 444 5.66 7.14 6.77
N ASP A 445 6.16 7.80 7.82
CA ASP A 445 5.87 9.20 8.14
C ASP A 445 6.50 10.17 7.14
N GLY A 446 7.71 9.89 6.67
CA GLY A 446 8.49 10.79 5.81
C GLY A 446 8.31 10.56 4.31
N VAL A 447 7.75 9.43 3.89
CA VAL A 447 7.62 9.07 2.46
C VAL A 447 6.17 8.68 2.14
N VAL A 448 5.61 7.70 2.83
CA VAL A 448 4.28 7.15 2.48
C VAL A 448 3.17 8.16 2.78
N LEU A 449 3.14 8.74 3.98
CA LEU A 449 2.10 9.70 4.38
C LEU A 449 2.07 10.98 3.51
N PRO A 450 3.21 11.64 3.18
CA PRO A 450 3.21 12.78 2.27
C PRO A 450 2.65 12.46 0.88
N LEU A 451 3.05 11.31 0.31
CA LEU A 451 2.55 10.86 -0.99
C LEU A 451 1.05 10.51 -0.94
N GLN A 452 0.61 9.86 0.14
CA GLN A 452 -0.80 9.58 0.38
C GLN A 452 -1.62 10.88 0.46
N SER A 453 -1.15 11.86 1.23
CA SER A 453 -1.83 13.16 1.38
C SER A 453 -2.00 13.84 0.03
N ASN A 454 -0.99 13.82 -0.83
CA ASN A 454 -1.10 14.38 -2.19
C ASN A 454 -2.11 13.60 -3.04
N TYR A 455 -2.05 12.28 -3.01
CA TYR A 455 -3.01 11.42 -3.70
C TYR A 455 -4.46 11.74 -3.27
N GLU A 456 -4.73 11.86 -1.98
CA GLU A 456 -6.05 12.18 -1.44
C GLU A 456 -6.53 13.57 -1.88
N VAL A 457 -5.65 14.58 -1.84
CA VAL A 457 -5.98 15.94 -2.31
C VAL A 457 -6.34 15.93 -3.79
N VAL A 458 -5.50 15.31 -4.64
CA VAL A 458 -5.73 15.26 -6.09
C VAL A 458 -7.00 14.46 -6.41
N ARG A 459 -7.25 13.36 -5.69
CA ARG A 459 -8.45 12.53 -5.83
C ARG A 459 -9.74 13.29 -5.46
N ASN A 460 -9.69 14.22 -4.52
CA ASN A 460 -10.86 14.99 -4.08
C ASN A 460 -11.16 16.20 -4.97
N ILE A 461 -10.19 16.66 -5.78
CA ILE A 461 -10.34 17.81 -6.69
C ILE A 461 -10.83 17.39 -8.08
N GLY A 462 -10.47 16.18 -8.52
CA GLY A 462 -10.89 15.60 -9.80
C GLY A 462 -12.19 14.81 -9.70
#